data_AF-A0A970E1Y7-F1
#
_entry.id   AF-A0A970E1Y7-F1
#
_cell.length_a   1.000
_cell.length_b   1.000
_cell.length_c   1.000
_cell.angle_alpha   90.00
_cell.angle_beta   90.00
_cell.angle_gamma   90.00
#
_symmetry.space_group_name_H-M   'P 1'
#
loop_
_entity.id
_entity.type
_entity.pdbx_description
1 polymer ?
#
loop_
_entity_poly.entity_id
_entity_poly.type
_entity_poly.pdbx_seq_one_letter_code
_entity_poly.pdbx_strand_id
1 'polypeptide(L)'
;MTYRRTRFSTVIFCIALFVFFASLSASAAEFRRTFLLEVGARYEVSVRIRTDIENAPTLASVYIHTDKGEYLRSTQLSRSIAGANQWQEISVVVTAPPNAQKATVVFS
;
A
#
# COMPACT_ATOMS: atom_id res chain seq x y z
N MET A 1 -13.55 46.28 -27.85
CA MET A 1 -13.94 45.72 -26.54
C MET A 1 -13.65 44.20 -26.42
N THR A 2 -12.71 43.64 -27.19
CA THR A 2 -12.50 42.18 -27.28
C THR A 2 -11.25 41.68 -26.53
N TYR A 3 -10.28 42.56 -26.28
CA TYR A 3 -8.96 42.23 -25.71
C TYR A 3 -9.00 41.87 -24.21
N ARG A 4 -9.97 42.42 -23.46
CA ARG A 4 -10.11 42.17 -22.02
C ARG A 4 -10.67 40.77 -21.74
N ARG A 5 -11.55 40.27 -22.60
CA ARG A 5 -12.24 38.97 -22.46
C ARG A 5 -11.30 37.79 -22.69
N THR A 6 -10.37 37.91 -23.62
CA THR A 6 -9.35 36.88 -23.92
C THR A 6 -8.38 36.67 -22.76
N ARG A 7 -7.91 37.76 -22.11
CA ARG A 7 -7.02 37.67 -20.95
C ARG A 7 -7.70 37.01 -19.74
N PHE A 8 -8.98 37.28 -19.50
CA PHE A 8 -9.74 36.60 -18.45
C PHE A 8 -9.93 35.11 -18.76
N SER A 9 -10.24 34.74 -20.00
CA SER A 9 -10.32 33.33 -20.42
C SER A 9 -8.99 32.59 -20.25
N THR A 10 -7.85 33.21 -20.57
CA THR A 10 -6.53 32.61 -20.38
C THR A 10 -6.23 32.37 -18.90
N VAL A 11 -6.53 33.34 -18.03
CA VAL A 11 -6.33 33.19 -16.58
C VAL A 11 -7.20 32.08 -16.01
N ILE A 12 -8.47 32.01 -16.41
CA ILE A 12 -9.38 30.93 -15.99
C ILE A 12 -8.88 29.57 -16.47
N PHE A 13 -8.40 29.48 -17.71
CA PHE A 13 -7.83 28.25 -18.25
C PHE A 13 -6.57 27.83 -17.48
N CYS A 14 -5.67 28.77 -17.17
CA CYS A 14 -4.48 28.48 -16.36
C CYS A 14 -4.83 28.01 -14.95
N ILE A 15 -5.84 28.61 -14.30
CA ILE A 15 -6.30 28.19 -12.97
C ILE A 15 -6.93 26.79 -13.03
N ALA A 16 -7.76 26.53 -14.04
CA ALA A 16 -8.36 25.21 -14.23
C ALA A 16 -7.31 24.12 -14.49
N LEU A 17 -6.29 24.44 -15.31
CA LEU A 17 -5.16 23.56 -15.56
C LEU A 17 -4.36 23.30 -14.28
N PHE A 18 -4.11 24.33 -13.48
CA PHE A 18 -3.36 24.22 -12.23
C PHE A 18 -4.09 23.36 -11.19
N VAL A 19 -5.41 23.53 -11.06
CA VAL A 19 -6.25 22.68 -10.19
C VAL A 19 -6.25 21.23 -10.68
N PHE A 20 -6.32 21.01 -11.99
CA PHE A 20 -6.25 19.67 -12.56
C PHE A 20 -4.92 18.98 -12.26
N PHE A 21 -3.79 19.67 -12.46
CA PHE A 21 -2.47 19.10 -12.15
C PHE A 21 -2.26 18.85 -10.66
N ALA A 22 -2.82 19.69 -9.77
CA ALA A 22 -2.74 19.49 -8.33
C ALA A 22 -3.47 18.24 -7.83
N SER A 23 -4.44 17.71 -8.59
CA SER A 23 -5.19 16.50 -8.23
C SER A 23 -4.53 15.18 -8.63
N LEU A 24 -3.37 15.21 -9.30
CA LEU A 24 -2.67 14.01 -9.80
C LEU A 24 -1.88 13.24 -8.73
N SER A 25 -1.86 13.68 -7.47
CA SER A 25 -0.94 13.17 -6.45
C SER A 25 -1.67 12.42 -5.33
N ALA A 26 -2.22 11.24 -5.64
CA ALA A 26 -2.63 10.27 -4.64
C ALA A 26 -2.29 8.84 -5.11
N SER A 27 -1.01 8.47 -5.06
CA SER A 27 -0.63 7.06 -5.13
C SER A 27 -0.74 6.46 -3.73
N ALA A 28 -1.52 5.40 -3.55
CA ALA A 28 -1.43 4.58 -2.35
C ALA A 28 0.02 4.10 -2.19
N ALA A 29 0.64 4.41 -1.04
CA ALA A 29 2.03 4.05 -0.79
C ALA A 29 2.11 2.54 -0.56
N GLU A 30 2.53 1.80 -1.58
CA GLU A 30 2.73 0.36 -1.45
C GLU A 30 4.12 0.07 -0.87
N PHE A 31 4.17 -0.61 0.28
CA PHE A 31 5.44 -1.05 0.88
C PHE A 31 5.62 -2.55 0.69
N ARG A 32 6.81 -2.97 0.24
CA ARG A 32 7.15 -4.38 0.01
C ARG A 32 8.44 -4.78 0.70
N ARG A 33 8.44 -5.93 1.38
CA ARG A 33 9.66 -6.55 1.92
C ARG A 33 9.68 -8.04 1.71
N THR A 34 10.80 -8.55 1.22
CA THR A 34 11.01 -9.98 0.96
C THR A 34 11.97 -10.58 1.97
N PHE A 35 11.61 -11.72 2.51
CA PHE A 35 12.37 -12.50 3.48
C PHE A 35 12.63 -13.90 2.94
N LEU A 36 13.77 -14.48 3.28
CA LEU A 36 14.06 -15.88 3.00
C LEU A 36 13.32 -16.77 4.00
N LEU A 37 12.86 -17.92 3.53
CA LEU A 37 12.16 -18.91 4.33
C LEU A 37 12.89 -20.25 4.32
N GLU A 38 12.82 -20.94 5.44
CA GLU A 38 13.17 -22.34 5.57
C GLU A 38 11.88 -23.18 5.48
N VAL A 39 11.93 -24.25 4.70
CA VAL A 39 10.77 -25.12 4.46
C VAL A 39 10.32 -25.76 5.77
N GLY A 40 9.02 -25.69 6.08
CA GLY A 40 8.44 -26.25 7.29
C GLY A 40 8.64 -25.40 8.55
N ALA A 41 9.45 -24.35 8.50
CA ALA A 41 9.58 -23.42 9.61
C ALA A 41 8.32 -22.57 9.78
N ARG A 42 8.06 -22.18 11.03
CA ARG A 42 6.92 -21.36 11.44
C ARG A 42 7.41 -19.95 11.74
N TYR A 43 6.84 -18.97 11.03
CA TYR A 43 7.21 -17.57 11.11
C TYR A 43 6.05 -16.75 11.62
N GLU A 44 6.32 -15.86 12.58
CA GLU A 44 5.40 -14.78 12.92
C GLU A 44 5.81 -13.53 12.16
N VAL A 45 4.85 -12.95 11.43
CA VAL A 45 5.02 -11.68 10.73
C VAL A 45 4.19 -10.66 11.48
N SER A 46 4.86 -9.73 12.15
CA SER A 46 4.23 -8.63 12.89
C SER A 46 4.55 -7.29 12.24
N VAL A 47 3.56 -6.42 12.21
CA VAL A 47 3.64 -5.14 11.53
C VAL A 47 3.04 -4.08 12.41
N ARG A 48 3.74 -2.95 12.52
CA ARG A 48 3.24 -1.76 13.19
C ARG A 48 2.97 -0.66 12.17
N ILE A 49 1.74 -0.15 12.17
CA ILE A 49 1.25 0.83 11.20
C ILE A 49 0.69 2.04 11.95
N ARG A 50 0.93 3.23 11.39
CA ARG A 50 0.31 4.48 11.80
C ARG A 50 -0.07 5.24 10.54
N THR A 51 -1.34 5.60 10.41
CA THR A 51 -1.88 6.37 9.28
C THR A 51 -2.44 7.70 9.78
N ASP A 52 -2.31 8.76 9.01
CA ASP A 52 -2.95 10.06 9.25
C ASP A 52 -4.37 10.13 8.65
N ILE A 53 -4.78 9.12 7.88
CA ILE A 53 -6.08 9.03 7.22
C ILE A 53 -7.09 8.33 8.14
N GLU A 54 -8.23 8.98 8.39
CA GLU A 54 -9.33 8.42 9.16
C GLU A 54 -10.06 7.32 8.37
N ASN A 55 -10.34 6.18 9.01
CA ASN A 55 -11.00 5.02 8.39
C ASN A 55 -10.32 4.47 7.12
N ALA A 56 -9.01 4.67 6.94
CA ALA A 56 -8.28 4.05 5.85
C ALA A 56 -8.04 2.56 6.17
N PRO A 57 -8.67 1.61 5.46
CA PRO A 57 -8.40 0.21 5.69
C PRO A 57 -7.01 -0.13 5.16
N THR A 58 -6.00 -0.17 6.02
CA THR A 58 -4.69 -0.67 5.60
C THR A 58 -4.74 -2.18 5.50
N LEU A 59 -4.36 -2.69 4.33
CA LEU A 59 -4.26 -4.11 4.07
C LEU A 59 -2.80 -4.52 4.13
N ALA A 60 -2.51 -5.50 4.97
CA ALA A 60 -1.24 -6.18 4.96
C ALA A 60 -1.45 -7.60 4.43
N SER A 61 -0.58 -8.05 3.54
CA SER A 61 -0.67 -9.37 2.92
C SER A 61 0.71 -10.02 2.86
N VAL A 62 0.79 -11.28 3.24
CA VAL A 62 2.00 -12.09 3.09
C VAL A 62 1.83 -13.00 1.90
N TYR A 63 2.71 -12.87 0.91
CA TYR A 63 2.77 -13.72 -0.28
C TYR A 63 3.96 -14.65 -0.16
N ILE A 64 3.71 -15.96 -0.12
CA ILE A 64 4.75 -16.97 -0.11
C ILE A 64 4.96 -17.47 -1.54
N HIS A 65 6.21 -17.50 -1.97
CA HIS A 65 6.57 -17.92 -3.32
C HIS A 65 7.87 -18.73 -3.35
N THR A 66 8.08 -19.43 -4.46
CA THR A 66 9.33 -20.12 -4.75
C THR A 66 10.44 -19.13 -5.13
N ASP A 67 11.66 -19.62 -5.31
CA ASP A 67 12.77 -18.80 -5.82
C ASP A 67 12.54 -18.28 -7.24
N LYS A 68 11.81 -19.06 -8.04
CA LYS A 68 11.39 -18.70 -9.41
C LYS A 68 10.23 -17.70 -9.43
N GLY A 69 9.73 -17.28 -8.26
CA GLY A 69 8.60 -16.37 -8.12
C GLY A 69 7.24 -17.05 -8.30
N GLU A 70 7.18 -18.38 -8.35
CA GLU A 70 5.90 -19.09 -8.42
C GLU A 70 5.14 -18.93 -7.12
N TYR A 71 3.90 -18.52 -7.23
CA TYR A 71 3.04 -18.23 -6.09
C TYR A 71 2.55 -19.52 -5.42
N LEU A 72 2.72 -19.62 -4.11
CA LEU A 72 2.34 -20.81 -3.33
C LEU A 72 1.15 -20.54 -2.41
N ARG A 73 1.10 -19.36 -1.75
CA ARG A 73 0.07 -19.02 -0.76
C ARG A 73 0.03 -17.53 -0.50
N SER A 74 -1.14 -16.99 -0.18
CA SER A 74 -1.28 -15.69 0.48
C SER A 74 -1.94 -15.84 1.83
N THR A 75 -1.60 -14.95 2.74
CA THR A 75 -2.33 -14.77 3.99
C THR A 75 -2.53 -13.28 4.20
N GLN A 76 -3.78 -12.86 4.17
CA GLN A 76 -4.14 -11.47 4.46
C GLN A 76 -4.11 -11.28 5.97
N LEU A 77 -3.27 -10.36 6.42
CA LEU A 77 -3.28 -9.84 7.78
C LEU A 77 -4.56 -9.01 7.95
N SER A 78 -5.21 -9.14 9.10
CA SER A 78 -6.52 -8.51 9.37
C SER A 78 -6.52 -7.00 9.05
N ARG A 79 -7.68 -6.49 8.62
CA ARG A 79 -7.87 -5.06 8.39
C ARG A 79 -7.69 -4.30 9.70
N SER A 80 -6.77 -3.34 9.72
CA SER A 80 -6.61 -2.40 10.83
C SER A 80 -7.74 -1.36 10.77
N ILE A 81 -8.44 -1.14 11.90
CA ILE A 81 -9.61 -0.24 12.00
C ILE A 81 -9.37 0.86 13.07
N ALA A 82 -8.23 0.88 13.76
CA ALA A 82 -8.03 1.94 14.75
C ALA A 82 -7.94 3.31 14.06
N GLY A 83 -8.39 4.33 14.78
CA GLY A 83 -8.54 5.68 14.26
C GLY A 83 -7.22 6.30 13.79
N ALA A 84 -7.34 7.43 13.11
CA ALA A 84 -6.19 8.18 12.60
C ALA A 84 -5.18 8.46 13.73
N ASN A 85 -3.90 8.47 13.35
CA ASN A 85 -2.73 8.77 14.18
C ASN A 85 -2.42 7.79 15.32
N GLN A 86 -3.10 6.66 15.41
CA GLN A 86 -2.81 5.63 16.41
C GLN A 86 -1.87 4.55 15.84
N TRP A 87 -0.92 4.11 16.66
CA TRP A 87 -0.11 2.93 16.35
C TRP A 87 -0.96 1.68 16.50
N GLN A 88 -0.91 0.82 15.49
CA GLN A 88 -1.63 -0.43 15.44
C GLN A 88 -0.65 -1.55 15.15
N GLU A 89 -0.86 -2.70 15.77
CA GLU A 89 -0.08 -3.90 15.51
C GLU A 89 -0.98 -4.97 14.91
N ILE A 90 -0.49 -5.61 13.85
CA ILE A 90 -1.15 -6.75 13.21
C ILE A 90 -0.10 -7.83 13.08
N SER A 91 -0.38 -9.03 13.59
CA SER A 91 0.48 -10.17 13.42
C SER A 91 -0.26 -11.36 12.84
N VAL A 92 0.47 -12.19 12.08
CA VAL A 92 -0.02 -13.47 11.61
C VAL A 92 1.10 -14.48 11.67
N VAL A 93 0.74 -15.72 12.00
CA VAL A 93 1.68 -16.82 11.99
C VAL A 93 1.48 -17.62 10.71
N VAL A 94 2.54 -17.71 9.91
CA VAL A 94 2.57 -18.49 8.67
C VAL A 94 3.54 -19.66 8.82
N THR A 95 3.17 -20.80 8.26
CA THR A 95 4.09 -21.94 8.13
C THR A 95 4.50 -22.03 6.68
N ALA A 96 5.80 -22.11 6.42
CA ALA A 96 6.34 -22.20 5.08
C ALA A 96 5.93 -23.55 4.45
N PRO A 97 5.10 -23.56 3.39
CA PRO A 97 4.71 -24.80 2.71
C PRO A 97 5.92 -25.44 2.01
N PRO A 98 5.80 -26.71 1.57
CA PRO A 98 6.82 -27.33 0.74
C PRO A 98 7.20 -26.44 -0.45
N ASN A 99 8.49 -26.39 -0.78
CA ASN A 99 9.07 -25.56 -1.85
C ASN A 99 9.03 -24.04 -1.63
N ALA A 100 8.54 -23.55 -0.48
CA ALA A 100 8.64 -22.15 -0.13
C ALA A 100 10.08 -21.76 0.16
N GLN A 101 10.52 -20.65 -0.43
CA GLN A 101 11.88 -20.13 -0.25
C GLN A 101 11.87 -18.65 0.09
N LYS A 102 10.80 -17.93 -0.25
CA LYS A 102 10.66 -16.50 -0.04
C LYS A 102 9.25 -16.15 0.41
N ALA A 103 9.14 -15.17 1.31
CA ALA A 103 7.90 -14.48 1.63
C ALA A 103 8.05 -13.00 1.29
N THR A 104 7.11 -12.45 0.55
CA THR A 104 6.98 -11.01 0.32
C THR A 104 5.80 -10.49 1.10
N VAL A 105 6.06 -9.58 2.03
CA VAL A 105 5.04 -8.85 2.76
C VAL A 105 4.75 -7.57 2.01
N VAL A 106 3.46 -7.34 1.71
CA VAL A 106 2.95 -6.20 0.97
C VAL A 106 1.97 -5.43 1.85
N PHE A 107 2.08 -4.10 1.80
CA PHE A 107 1.19 -3.17 2.49
C PHE A 107 0.62 -2.19 1.50
N SER A 108 -0.68 -1.98 1.55
CA SER A 108 -1.44 -1.10 0.65
C SER A 108 -2.61 -0.45 1.37
#